data_AF-A0AAV2I613-F1
#
_entry.id   AF-A0AAV2I613-F1
#
_cell.length_a   1.000
_cell.length_b   1.000
_cell.length_c   1.000
_cell.angle_alpha   90.00
_cell.angle_beta   90.00
_cell.angle_gamma   90.00
#
_symmetry.space_group_name_H-M   'P 1'
#
loop_
_entity.id
_entity.type
_entity.pdbx_description
1 polymer ?
#
loop_
_entity_poly.entity_id
_entity_poly.type
_entity_poly.pdbx_seq_one_letter_code
_entity_poly.pdbx_strand_id
1 'polypeptide(L)'
;MGRKVIVAACSLNQWSMDFLGNMKRILDSIHEAKAKGARFRTGQELEISGYSCSDHFFESDTFLHSWEVLARIIAHPGCQEILCDVGMPVMHKNVSYNCRVFFLNK
;
A
#
# COMPACT_ATOMS: atom_id res chain seq x y z
N MET A 1 -19.60 -6.09 -27.92
CA MET A 1 -19.35 -4.97 -26.98
C MET A 1 -18.16 -5.34 -26.10
N GLY A 2 -17.05 -4.60 -26.18
CA GLY A 2 -15.89 -4.84 -25.31
C GLY A 2 -16.16 -4.41 -23.86
N ARG A 3 -15.78 -5.24 -22.89
CA ARG A 3 -15.78 -4.84 -21.47
C ARG A 3 -14.60 -3.89 -21.24
N LYS A 4 -14.87 -2.65 -20.82
CA LYS A 4 -13.84 -1.66 -20.49
C LYS A 4 -13.45 -1.81 -19.01
N VAL A 5 -12.16 -1.68 -18.73
CA VAL A 5 -11.61 -1.61 -17.37
C VAL A 5 -10.78 -0.34 -17.25
N ILE A 6 -10.82 0.29 -16.08
CA ILE A 6 -10.00 1.46 -15.74
C ILE A 6 -9.09 1.03 -14.58
N VAL A 7 -7.80 1.23 -14.77
CA VAL A 7 -6.74 0.90 -13.80
C VAL A 7 -5.93 2.14 -13.49
N ALA A 8 -5.39 2.23 -12.28
CA ALA A 8 -4.55 3.33 -11.83
C ALA A 8 -3.19 2.81 -11.36
N ALA A 9 -2.14 3.51 -11.78
CA ALA A 9 -0.81 3.40 -11.22
C ALA A 9 -0.42 4.76 -10.64
N CYS A 10 0.26 4.80 -9.50
CA CYS A 10 0.67 6.04 -8.86
C CYS A 10 2.14 6.03 -8.47
N SER A 11 2.73 7.23 -8.45
CA SER A 11 4.04 7.52 -7.86
C SER A 11 3.82 8.45 -6.68
N LEU A 12 4.25 8.05 -5.49
CA LEU A 12 4.03 8.77 -4.25
C LEU A 12 5.37 9.28 -3.69
N ASN A 13 5.32 10.44 -3.07
CA ASN A 13 6.49 11.00 -2.39
C ASN A 13 6.59 10.43 -0.96
N GLN A 14 6.88 9.12 -0.86
CA GLN A 14 7.02 8.44 0.42
C GLN A 14 8.31 8.86 1.13
N TRP A 15 8.28 8.79 2.45
CA TRP A 15 9.46 9.04 3.27
C TRP A 15 9.72 7.82 4.15
N SER A 16 10.98 7.38 4.21
CA SER A 16 11.38 6.23 5.00
C SER A 16 10.93 6.39 6.45
N MET A 17 10.23 5.38 6.98
CA MET A 17 9.72 5.33 8.35
C MET A 17 8.59 6.32 8.69
N ASP A 18 8.14 7.17 7.75
CA ASP A 18 6.97 8.07 7.92
C ASP A 18 5.66 7.29 7.71
N PHE A 19 5.38 6.31 8.56
CA PHE A 19 4.23 5.41 8.41
C PHE A 19 2.89 6.14 8.26
N LEU A 20 2.67 7.21 9.05
CA LEU A 20 1.43 7.98 9.01
C LEU A 20 1.32 8.83 7.74
N GLY A 21 2.39 9.51 7.33
CA GLY A 21 2.39 10.29 6.10
C GLY A 21 2.29 9.38 4.86
N ASN A 22 2.98 8.25 4.87
CA ASN A 22 2.92 7.25 3.80
C ASN A 22 1.50 6.68 3.66
N MET A 23 0.87 6.33 4.79
CA MET A 23 -0.54 5.91 4.81
C MET A 23 -1.45 6.98 4.21
N LYS A 24 -1.29 8.25 4.60
CA LYS A 24 -2.10 9.35 4.07
C LYS A 24 -1.97 9.47 2.55
N ARG A 25 -0.75 9.43 2.02
CA ARG A 25 -0.48 9.52 0.57
C ARG A 25 -1.07 8.32 -0.18
N ILE A 26 -1.02 7.12 0.40
CA ILE A 26 -1.68 5.92 -0.16
C ILE A 26 -3.20 6.13 -0.23
N LEU A 27 -3.83 6.54 0.88
CA LEU A 27 -5.28 6.80 0.93
C LEU A 27 -5.71 7.87 -0.08
N ASP A 28 -4.99 8.98 -0.17
CA ASP A 28 -5.25 10.05 -1.13
C ASP A 28 -5.21 9.53 -2.58
N SER A 29 -4.21 8.69 -2.91
CA SER A 29 -4.10 8.09 -4.24
C SER A 29 -5.22 7.08 -4.56
N ILE A 30 -5.70 6.33 -3.56
CA ILE A 30 -6.83 5.41 -3.70
C ILE A 30 -8.12 6.21 -3.95
N HIS A 31 -8.33 7.30 -3.22
CA HIS A 31 -9.48 8.18 -3.44
C HIS A 31 -9.46 8.79 -4.85
N GLU A 32 -8.30 9.28 -5.31
CA GLU A 32 -8.16 9.82 -6.67
C GLU A 32 -8.43 8.77 -7.75
N ALA A 33 -7.90 7.55 -7.58
CA ALA A 33 -8.13 6.44 -8.49
C ALA A 33 -9.63 6.10 -8.60
N LYS A 34 -10.33 6.03 -7.45
CA LYS A 34 -11.79 5.78 -7.42
C LYS A 34 -12.57 6.92 -8.08
N ALA A 35 -12.21 8.18 -7.82
CA ALA A 35 -12.85 9.33 -8.43
C ALA A 35 -12.73 9.32 -9.97
N LYS A 36 -11.64 8.74 -10.50
CA LYS A 36 -11.41 8.53 -11.94
C LYS A 36 -12.03 7.24 -12.48
N GLY A 37 -12.79 6.51 -11.67
CA GLY A 37 -13.50 5.29 -12.07
C GLY A 37 -12.63 4.02 -12.11
N ALA A 38 -11.42 4.06 -11.55
CA ALA A 38 -10.56 2.88 -11.51
C ALA A 38 -11.11 1.80 -10.57
N ARG A 39 -11.00 0.53 -10.98
CA ARG A 39 -11.33 -0.64 -10.14
C ARG A 39 -10.09 -1.37 -9.61
N PHE A 40 -8.91 -0.91 -10.03
CA PHE A 40 -7.62 -1.40 -9.57
C PHE A 40 -6.67 -0.21 -9.36
N ARG A 41 -5.95 -0.19 -8.25
CA ARG A 41 -4.87 0.76 -7.95
C ARG A 41 -3.62 -0.02 -7.56
N THR A 42 -2.53 0.21 -8.27
CA THR A 42 -1.19 -0.28 -7.90
C THR A 42 -0.30 0.88 -7.45
N GLY A 43 0.34 0.72 -6.30
CA GLY A 43 1.32 1.68 -5.77
C GLY A 43 2.76 1.25 -5.96
N GLN A 44 3.69 1.99 -5.36
CA GLN A 44 5.13 1.74 -5.51
C GLN A 44 5.62 0.61 -4.62
N GLU A 45 6.82 0.12 -4.91
CA GLU A 45 7.56 -0.83 -4.08
C GLU A 45 7.76 -0.30 -2.65
N LEU A 46 7.49 -1.16 -1.65
CA LEU A 46 7.63 -0.85 -0.22
C LEU A 46 6.97 0.48 0.22
N GLU A 47 5.92 0.93 -0.47
CA GLU A 47 5.33 2.25 -0.23
C GLU A 47 4.78 2.46 1.19
N ILE A 48 4.46 1.40 1.94
CA ILE A 48 3.99 1.53 3.33
C ILE A 48 5.13 2.01 4.24
N SER A 49 6.28 1.35 4.19
CA SER A 49 7.46 1.72 4.99
C SER A 49 8.26 2.87 4.37
N GLY A 50 8.19 3.02 3.05
CA GLY A 50 9.19 3.70 2.23
C GLY A 50 10.24 2.70 1.75
N TYR A 51 10.75 2.91 0.54
CA TYR A 51 11.74 2.03 -0.09
C TYR A 51 13.12 2.12 0.59
N SER A 52 13.55 3.35 0.88
CA SER A 52 14.91 3.63 1.35
C SER A 52 15.06 3.57 2.88
N CYS A 53 14.46 2.56 3.53
CA CYS A 53 14.61 2.37 4.98
C CYS A 53 15.98 1.78 5.38
N SER A 54 16.73 1.20 4.44
CA SER A 54 18.07 0.64 4.69
C SER A 54 18.06 -0.32 5.88
N ASP A 55 18.97 -0.16 6.84
CA ASP A 55 19.12 -1.07 7.99
C ASP A 55 17.92 -1.05 8.96
N HIS A 56 16.98 -0.10 8.84
CA HIS A 56 15.72 -0.19 9.58
C HIS A 56 14.92 -1.45 9.21
N PHE A 57 15.17 -2.10 8.06
CA PHE A 57 14.60 -3.42 7.75
C PHE A 57 15.13 -4.56 8.64
N PHE A 58 16.13 -4.33 9.50
CA PHE A 58 16.52 -5.25 10.57
C PHE A 58 15.74 -5.03 11.87
N GLU A 59 15.01 -3.92 11.99
CA GLU A 59 14.18 -3.61 13.15
C GLU A 59 12.81 -4.28 13.00
N SER A 60 12.37 -5.03 14.01
CA SER A 60 11.05 -5.65 14.03
C SER A 60 9.91 -4.63 13.89
N ASP A 61 10.14 -3.40 14.37
CA ASP A 61 9.16 -2.32 14.38
C ASP A 61 8.79 -1.87 12.97
N THR A 62 9.72 -1.95 12.00
CA THR A 62 9.43 -1.67 10.60
C THR A 62 8.36 -2.61 10.05
N PHE A 63 8.40 -3.89 10.42
CA PHE A 63 7.39 -4.87 10.02
C PHE A 63 6.08 -4.64 10.79
N LEU A 64 6.15 -4.42 12.11
CA LEU A 64 4.99 -4.19 12.96
C LEU A 64 4.17 -2.99 12.46
N HIS A 65 4.81 -1.84 12.29
CA HIS A 65 4.12 -0.62 11.86
C HIS A 65 3.63 -0.73 10.42
N SER A 66 4.30 -1.50 9.56
CA SER A 66 3.78 -1.79 8.22
C SER A 66 2.47 -2.57 8.29
N TRP A 67 2.35 -3.56 9.19
CA TRP A 67 1.11 -4.30 9.41
C TRP A 67 0.00 -3.42 10.01
N GLU A 68 0.33 -2.55 10.96
CA GLU A 68 -0.64 -1.61 11.55
C GLU A 68 -1.19 -0.63 10.51
N VAL A 69 -0.32 -0.09 9.64
CA VAL A 69 -0.74 0.77 8.52
C VAL A 69 -1.62 0.00 7.55
N LEU A 70 -1.24 -1.22 7.16
CA LEU A 70 -2.05 -2.04 6.28
C LEU A 70 -3.44 -2.30 6.86
N ALA A 71 -3.52 -2.66 8.15
CA ALA A 71 -4.80 -2.87 8.83
C ALA A 71 -5.69 -1.61 8.80
N ARG A 72 -5.10 -0.43 9.03
CA ARG A 72 -5.81 0.86 8.93
C ARG A 72 -6.30 1.16 7.51
N ILE A 73 -5.50 0.87 6.49
CA ILE A 73 -5.89 1.07 5.08
C ILE A 73 -7.04 0.13 4.72
N ILE A 74 -6.96 -1.15 5.08
CA ILE A 74 -8.00 -2.15 4.84
C ILE A 74 -9.32 -1.73 5.51
N ALA A 75 -9.26 -1.26 6.76
CA ALA A 75 -10.44 -0.82 7.50
C ALA A 75 -11.01 0.54 7.00
N HIS A 76 -10.27 1.29 6.18
CA HIS A 76 -10.70 2.61 5.74
C HIS A 76 -11.89 2.52 4.77
N PRO A 77 -13.00 3.23 5.01
CA PRO A 77 -14.18 3.21 4.13
C PRO A 77 -13.87 3.65 2.69
N GLY A 78 -12.88 4.52 2.52
CA GLY A 78 -12.40 4.96 1.22
C GLY A 78 -11.81 3.85 0.35
N CYS A 79 -11.36 2.74 0.95
CA CYS A 79 -10.68 1.63 0.28
C CYS A 79 -11.60 0.47 -0.12
N GLN A 80 -12.92 0.59 0.10
CA GLN A 80 -13.90 -0.42 -0.32
C GLN A 80 -14.10 -0.42 -1.85
N GLU A 81 -14.53 -1.53 -2.43
CA GLU A 81 -14.93 -1.67 -3.85
C GLU A 81 -13.83 -1.43 -4.92
N ILE A 82 -12.57 -1.29 -4.51
CA ILE A 82 -11.38 -1.18 -5.36
C ILE A 82 -10.34 -2.22 -4.96
N LEU A 83 -9.75 -2.93 -5.94
CA LEU A 83 -8.63 -3.82 -5.68
C LEU A 83 -7.36 -2.98 -5.52
N CYS A 84 -6.72 -3.09 -4.37
CA CYS A 84 -5.50 -2.37 -4.04
C CYS A 84 -4.30 -3.32 -4.03
N ASP A 85 -3.21 -2.86 -4.63
CA ASP A 85 -1.90 -3.49 -4.60
C ASP A 85 -0.91 -2.51 -3.95
N VAL A 86 -0.39 -2.90 -2.78
CA VAL A 86 0.54 -2.10 -1.96
C VAL A 86 1.84 -2.86 -1.67
N GLY A 87 2.92 -2.12 -1.45
CA GLY A 87 4.23 -2.69 -1.09
C GLY A 87 4.55 -2.56 0.40
N MET A 88 5.02 -3.64 1.04
CA MET A 88 5.54 -3.62 2.41
C MET A 88 6.52 -4.77 2.68
N PRO A 89 7.41 -4.65 3.69
CA PRO A 89 8.24 -5.76 4.13
C PRO A 89 7.38 -6.79 4.87
N VAL A 90 7.60 -8.08 4.58
CA VAL A 90 6.91 -9.20 5.23
C VAL A 90 7.93 -10.22 5.69
N MET A 91 7.81 -10.65 6.94
CA MET A 91 8.58 -11.76 7.46
C MET A 91 7.79 -13.06 7.32
N HIS A 92 8.35 -14.04 6.61
CA HIS A 92 7.77 -15.38 6.48
C HIS A 92 8.81 -16.43 6.84
N LYS A 93 8.52 -17.23 7.88
CA LYS A 93 9.41 -18.29 8.38
C LYS A 93 10.84 -17.80 8.64
N ASN A 94 10.97 -16.70 9.39
CA ASN A 94 12.23 -16.04 9.75
C ASN A 94 13.06 -15.53 8.56
N VAL A 95 12.44 -15.34 7.39
CA VAL A 95 13.06 -14.70 6.23
C VAL A 95 12.27 -13.44 5.89
N SER A 96 12.98 -12.33 5.70
CA SER A 96 12.40 -11.06 5.27
C SER A 96 12.27 -11.03 3.74
N TYR A 97 11.10 -10.59 3.26
CA TYR A 97 10.79 -10.46 1.85
C TYR A 97 10.23 -9.07 1.55
N ASN A 98 10.62 -8.54 0.41
CA ASN A 98 9.95 -7.41 -0.22
C ASN A 98 8.69 -7.92 -0.93
N CYS A 99 7.51 -7.53 -0.44
CA CYS A 99 6.25 -8.12 -0.86
C CYS A 99 5.27 -7.12 -1.45
N ARG A 100 4.43 -7.63 -2.35
CA ARG A 100 3.18 -7.01 -2.79
C ARG A 100 2.03 -7.63 -2.01
N VAL A 101 1.17 -6.80 -1.43
CA VAL A 101 -0.03 -7.22 -0.70
C VAL A 101 -1.26 -6.73 -1.46
N PHE A 102 -2.06 -7.69 -1.93
CA PHE A 102 -3.31 -7.42 -2.62
C PHE A 102 -4.48 -7.58 -1.66
N PHE A 103 -5.39 -6.61 -1.64
CA PHE A 103 -6.63 -6.70 -0.89
C PHE A 103 -7.78 -6.06 -1.64
N LEU A 104 -8.97 -6.63 -1.47
CA LEU A 104 -10.23 -6.12 -1.99
C LEU A 104 -11.27 -6.29 -0.89
N ASN A 105 -11.80 -5.17 -0.41
CA ASN A 105 -12.85 -5.16 0.59
C ASN A 105 -14.18 -4.81 -0.09
N LYS A 106 -15.23 -5.57 0.25
CA LYS A 106 -16.61 -5.39 -0.24
C LYS A 106 -17.46 -4.84 0.88
#